data_AF-A0A497GEA7-F1
#
_entry.id   AF-A0A497GEA7-F1
#
_cell.length_a   1.000
_cell.length_b   1.000
_cell.length_c   1.000
_cell.angle_alpha   90.00
_cell.angle_beta   90.00
_cell.angle_gamma   90.00
#
_symmetry.space_group_name_H-M   'P 1'
#
loop_
_entity.id
_entity.type
_entity.pdbx_description
1 polymer ?
#
loop_
_entity_poly.entity_id
_entity_poly.type
_entity_poly.pdbx_seq_one_letter_code
_entity_poly.pdbx_strand_id
1 'polypeptide(L)' 'MSRGPLKCPECGALFYSKDDLDAHISAWHKPGGPYYLVCPKCGKRFESRRGLEEHLRKHPEEAEEEYTPLLTEYEE' A
#
# COMPACT_ATOMS: atom_id res chain seq x y z
N MET A 1 -0.86 -13.50 20.62
CA MET A 1 -0.88 -12.05 20.34
C MET A 1 -0.37 -11.85 18.92
N SER A 2 -1.26 -11.78 17.93
CA SER A 2 -0.85 -11.50 16.55
C SER A 2 -0.53 -10.01 16.45
N ARG A 3 0.75 -9.64 16.46
CA ARG A 3 1.15 -8.29 16.02
C ARG A 3 0.85 -8.23 14.52
N GLY A 4 -0.21 -7.52 14.16
CA GLY A 4 -0.59 -7.30 12.77
C GLY A 4 0.49 -6.50 12.03
N PRO A 5 0.60 -6.67 10.70
CA PRO A 5 1.55 -5.90 9.91
C PRO A 5 1.24 -4.40 10.02
N LEU A 6 2.28 -3.60 10.24
CA LEU A 6 2.22 -2.16 10.21
C LEU A 6 2.21 -1.67 8.76
N LYS A 7 1.22 -0.87 8.41
CA LYS A 7 1.06 -0.30 7.07
C LYS A 7 1.72 1.07 6.99
N CYS A 8 2.55 1.29 5.97
CA CYS A 8 3.09 2.61 5.68
C CYS A 8 1.96 3.55 5.22
N PRO A 9 1.80 4.73 5.85
CA PRO A 9 0.74 5.67 5.48
C PRO A 9 0.96 6.31 4.10
N GLU A 10 2.17 6.32 3.57
CA GLU A 10 2.49 6.99 2.30
C GLU A 10 2.42 6.08 1.09
N CYS A 11 2.81 4.81 1.22
CA CYS A 11 2.80 3.86 0.10
C CYS A 11 2.00 2.58 0.34
N GLY A 12 1.46 2.38 1.55
CA GLY A 12 0.66 1.19 1.87
C GLY A 12 1.45 -0.10 2.06
N ALA A 13 2.79 -0.07 1.98
CA ALA A 13 3.64 -1.24 2.22
C ALA A 13 3.48 -1.79 3.64
N LEU A 14 3.56 -3.12 3.78
CA LEU A 14 3.36 -3.84 5.04
C LEU A 14 4.70 -4.25 5.66
N PHE A 15 4.84 -4.01 6.97
CA PHE A 15 6.03 -4.29 7.75
C PHE A 15 5.68 -5.03 9.03
N TYR A 16 6.55 -5.93 9.50
CA TYR A 16 6.28 -6.72 10.72
C TYR A 16 6.76 -6.04 12.00
N SER A 17 7.55 -4.97 11.88
CA SER A 17 8.10 -4.20 13.01
C SER A 17 8.00 -2.70 12.78
N LYS A 18 7.92 -1.94 13.89
CA LYS A 18 7.90 -0.47 13.83
C LYS A 18 9.23 0.11 13.35
N ASP A 19 10.33 -0.53 13.72
CA ASP A 19 11.69 -0.15 13.29
C ASP A 19 11.85 -0.23 11.76
N ASP A 20 11.38 -1.34 11.17
CA ASP A 20 11.35 -1.54 9.71
C ASP A 20 10.54 -0.46 8.99
N LEU A 21 9.38 -0.09 9.54
CA LEU A 21 8.53 0.97 8.99
C LEU A 21 9.22 2.34 9.08
N ASP A 22 9.85 2.66 10.20
CA ASP A 22 10.49 3.96 10.43
C ASP A 22 11.72 4.14 9.52
N ALA A 23 12.54 3.08 9.42
CA ALA A 23 13.67 3.03 8.48
C ALA A 23 13.19 3.18 7.03
N HIS A 24 12.07 2.56 6.67
CA HIS A 24 11.45 2.74 5.36
C HIS A 24 11.01 4.18 5.11
N ILE A 25 10.29 4.81 6.05
CA ILE A 25 9.84 6.20 5.89
C ILE A 25 11.04 7.14 5.75
N SER A 26 12.06 6.98 6.60
CA SER A 26 13.24 7.85 6.55
C SER A 26 14.09 7.65 5.29
N ALA A 27 14.11 6.46 4.68
CA ALA A 27 14.92 6.19 3.49
C ALA A 27 14.19 6.51 2.18
N TRP A 28 12.86 6.37 2.14
CA TRP A 28 12.08 6.40 0.90
C TRP A 28 11.10 7.59 0.80
N HIS A 29 10.69 8.16 1.94
CA HIS A 29 9.68 9.23 1.98
C HIS A 29 10.20 10.57 2.52
N LYS A 30 11.47 10.62 2.93
CA LYS A 30 12.08 11.86 3.43
C LYS A 30 12.23 12.89 2.31
N PRO A 31 11.86 14.17 2.52
CA PRO A 31 12.06 15.23 1.53
C PRO A 31 13.55 15.43 1.26
N GLY A 32 14.01 15.01 0.08
CA GLY A 32 15.42 15.07 -0.34
C GLY A 32 16.11 13.71 -0.55
N GLY A 33 15.45 12.59 -0.23
CA GLY A 33 15.87 11.27 -0.71
C GLY A 33 15.53 11.07 -2.19
N PRO A 34 16.07 10.03 -2.85
CA PRO A 34 15.60 9.66 -4.18
C PRO A 34 14.11 9.32 -4.09
N TYR A 35 13.26 10.11 -4.76
CA TYR A 35 11.81 9.93 -4.80
C TYR A 35 11.47 8.65 -5.57
N TYR A 36 11.67 7.50 -4.94
CA TYR A 36 11.22 6.24 -5.49
C TYR A 36 9.76 6.06 -5.11
N LEU A 37 8.92 6.04 -6.12
CA LEU A 37 7.51 5.76 -5.99
C LEU A 37 7.31 4.26 -5.90
N VAL A 38 6.57 3.80 -4.90
CA VAL A 38 6.35 2.38 -4.65
C VAL A 38 4.93 2.02 -5.07
N CYS A 39 4.77 0.90 -5.77
CA CYS A 39 3.45 0.39 -6.10
C CYS A 39 2.75 -0.14 -4.83
N PRO A 40 1.56 0.38 -4.47
CA PRO A 40 0.84 -0.08 -3.30
C PRO A 40 0.32 -1.52 -3.44
N LYS A 41 0.18 -2.04 -4.67
CA LYS A 41 -0.31 -3.41 -4.92
C LYS A 41 0.77 -4.49 -4.82
N CYS A 42 2.01 -4.20 -5.22
CA CYS A 42 3.09 -5.21 -5.25
C CYS A 42 4.42 -4.78 -4.61
N GLY A 43 4.52 -3.55 -4.09
CA GLY A 43 5.74 -3.04 -3.45
C GLY A 43 6.89 -2.73 -4.41
N LYS A 44 6.66 -2.78 -5.73
CA LYS A 44 7.71 -2.50 -6.73
C LYS A 44 8.08 -1.02 -6.76
N ARG A 45 9.37 -0.72 -6.88
CA ARG A 45 9.94 0.64 -6.82
C ARG A 45 10.10 1.22 -8.23
N PHE A 46 9.81 2.50 -8.37
CA PHE A 46 9.87 3.26 -9.63
C PHE A 46 10.58 4.59 -9.39
N GLU A 47 11.50 4.95 -10.28
CA GLU A 47 12.22 6.23 -10.25
C GLU A 47 11.39 7.42 -10.76
N SER A 48 10.21 7.17 -11.32
CA SER A 48 9.35 8.22 -11.90
C SER A 48 7.87 7.94 -11.72
N ARG A 49 7.08 9.02 -11.64
CA ARG A 49 5.62 8.94 -11.49
C ARG A 49 4.95 8.29 -12.69
N ARG A 50 5.38 8.66 -13.89
CA ARG A 50 4.90 8.05 -15.13
C ARG A 50 5.14 6.53 -15.15
N GLY A 51 6.31 6.08 -14.71
CA GLY A 51 6.63 4.65 -14.62
C GLY A 51 5.73 3.89 -13.64
N LEU A 52 5.43 4.50 -12.49
CA LEU A 52 4.46 3.96 -11.54
C LEU A 52 3.05 3.91 -12.16
N GLU A 53 2.58 4.98 -12.80
CA GLU A 53 1.24 5.06 -13.39
C GLU A 53 1.03 4.02 -14.50
N GLU A 54 1.99 3.87 -15.42
CA GLU A 54 1.94 2.83 -16.44
C GLU A 54 1.98 1.42 -15.84
N HIS A 55 2.73 1.24 -14.76
CA HIS A 55 2.74 -0.02 -14.03
C HIS A 55 1.40 -0.32 -13.35
N LEU A 56 0.76 0.68 -12.75
CA LEU A 56 -0.56 0.54 -12.13
C LEU A 56 -1.63 0.11 -13.15
N ARG A 57 -1.55 0.59 -14.39
CA ARG A 57 -2.43 0.14 -15.48
C ARG A 57 -2.25 -1.33 -15.87
N LYS A 58 -1.09 -1.91 -15.56
CA LYS A 58 -0.79 -3.33 -15.81
C LYS A 58 -1.18 -4.23 -14.65
N HIS A 59 -1.50 -3.66 -13.49
CA HIS A 59 -2.13 -4.48 -12.46
C HIS A 59 -3.48 -4.93 -13.02
N PRO A 60 -3.73 -6.25 -13.14
CA PRO A 60 -5.06 -6.71 -13.46
C PRO A 60 -5.98 -6.12 -12.39
N GLU A 61 -7.00 -5.43 -12.88
CA GLU A 61 -8.03 -4.83 -12.10
C GLU A 61 -8.81 -5.99 -11.46
N GLU A 62 -8.37 -6.45 -10.29
CA GLU A 62 -9.38 -6.71 -9.27
C GLU A 62 -9.99 -5.34 -8.98
N ALA A 63 -11.01 -5.03 -9.77
CA ALA A 63 -12.12 -4.24 -9.31
C ALA A 63 -12.62 -4.97 -8.05
N GLU A 64 -12.08 -4.62 -6.88
CA GLU A 64 -12.72 -4.92 -5.61
C GLU A 64 -13.99 -4.07 -5.54
N GLU A 65 -14.98 -4.46 -6.34
CA GLU A 65 -16.34 -4.59 -5.87
C GLU A 65 -16.32 -5.61 -4.73
N GLU A 66 -16.04 -5.21 -3.49
CA GLU A 66 -16.49 -5.92 -2.29
C GLU A 66 -16.62 -4.95 -1.11
N TYR A 67 -17.67 -4.13 -1.13
CA TYR A 67 -18.46 -3.92 0.09
C TYR A 67 -19.94 -3.96 -0.27
N THR A 68 -20.41 -5.16 -0.62
CA THR A 68 -21.82 -5.52 -0.49
C THR A 68 -21.99 -6.27 0.84
N PRO A 69 -22.35 -5.61 1.95
CA PRO A 69 -23.05 -6.32 3.00
C PRO A 69 -24.47 -6.61 2.48
N LEU A 70 -24.60 -7.69 1.71
CA LEU A 70 -25.90 -8.32 1.52
C LEU A 70 -26.16 -9.24 2.71
N LEU A 71 -27.32 -9.01 3.35
CA LEU A 71 -28.04 -9.87 4.30
C LEU A 71 -27.61 -9.71 5.77
N THR A 72 -28.49 -9.38 6.73
CA THR A 72 -29.95 -9.41 6.77
C THR A 72 -30.47 -8.39 7.77
N GLU A 73 -31.61 -7.81 7.43
CA GLU A 73 -32.66 -7.46 8.39
C GLU A 73 -32.79 -8.57 9.45
N TYR A 74 -32.47 -8.26 10.70
CA TYR A 74 -33.00 -8.99 11.83
C TYR A 74 -34.23 -8.22 12.30
N GLU A 75 -35.38 -8.61 11.78
CA GLU A 75 -36.64 -8.40 12.49
C GLU A 75 -36.60 -9.26 13.76
N GLU A 76 -36.68 -8.61 14.92
CA GLU A 76 -37.44 -9.05 16.13
C GLU A 76 -37.51 -7.91 17.15
#